data_AF-A0A8S2RJS7-F1
#
_entry.id   AF-A0A8S2RJS7-F1
#
_cell.length_a   1.000
_cell.length_b   1.000
_cell.length_c   1.000
_cell.angle_alpha   90.00
_cell.angle_beta   90.00
_cell.angle_gamma   90.00
#
_symmetry.space_group_name_H-M   'P 1'
#
loop_
_entity.id
_entity.type
_entity.pdbx_description
1 polymer ?
#
loop_
_entity_poly.entity_id
_entity_poly.type
_entity_poly.pdbx_seq_one_letter_code
_entity_poly.pdbx_strand_id
1 'polypeptide(L)'
;DSNNPKVKVFGLSSMNVTQISRGPDGRPRVIQAHDERRMGPGGVWQTKKALRDPDHGIDRMQVGYFVGDRGEIVERHLDPNNGQYRQEIKRRGIPSNEQNFSNNWRIQ
;
A
#
# COMPACT_ATOMS: atom_id res chain seq x y z
N ASP A 1 -3.54 7.73 -4.94
CA ASP A 1 -2.55 8.71 -5.38
C ASP A 1 -2.00 9.50 -4.20
N SER A 2 -0.69 9.73 -4.16
CA SER A 2 0.04 10.30 -3.01
C SER A 2 -0.02 11.83 -2.90
N ASN A 3 -0.54 12.53 -3.92
CA ASN A 3 -0.51 14.00 -4.03
C ASN A 3 -1.88 14.69 -3.85
N ASN A 4 -2.79 14.14 -3.05
CA ASN A 4 -4.09 14.79 -2.81
C ASN A 4 -4.03 15.76 -1.62
N PRO A 5 -4.20 17.09 -1.82
CA PRO A 5 -4.03 18.12 -0.78
C PRO A 5 -5.14 18.14 0.29
N LYS A 6 -6.19 17.30 0.18
CA LYS A 6 -7.32 17.29 1.13
C LYS A 6 -7.07 16.50 2.42
N VAL A 7 -5.91 15.87 2.60
CA VAL A 7 -5.59 15.12 3.82
C VAL A 7 -4.72 15.96 4.75
N LYS A 8 -5.25 16.32 5.92
CA LYS A 8 -4.43 16.91 6.99
C LYS A 8 -3.60 15.81 7.66
N VAL A 9 -2.33 15.68 7.26
CA VAL A 9 -1.37 14.74 7.86
C VAL A 9 -0.57 15.50 8.91
N PHE A 10 -0.56 15.02 10.16
CA PHE A 10 0.29 15.58 11.21
C PHE A 10 1.58 14.78 11.42
N GLY A 11 1.63 13.52 10.96
CA GLY A 11 2.81 12.67 11.04
C GLY A 11 2.97 11.80 9.80
N LEU A 12 4.18 11.82 9.21
CA LEU A 12 4.56 11.03 8.05
C LEU A 12 5.90 10.36 8.35
N SER A 13 5.96 9.05 8.13
CA SER A 13 7.21 8.29 8.09
C SER A 13 7.21 7.48 6.80
N SER A 14 8.27 7.56 6.01
CA SER A 14 8.40 6.78 4.78
C SER A 14 9.84 6.34 4.56
N MET A 15 10.00 5.17 3.96
CA MET A 15 11.27 4.59 3.57
C MET A 15 11.14 4.01 2.17
N ASN A 16 12.09 4.35 1.32
CA ASN A 16 12.19 3.85 -0.03
C ASN A 16 13.57 3.24 -0.23
N VAL A 17 13.61 1.99 -0.67
CA VAL A 17 14.85 1.27 -0.97
C VAL A 17 14.81 0.87 -2.43
N THR A 18 15.80 1.31 -3.18
CA THR A 18 16.02 0.88 -4.57
C THR A 18 17.36 0.18 -4.63
N GLN A 19 17.36 -1.08 -5.06
CA GLN A 19 18.57 -1.84 -5.31
C GLN A 19 18.76 -1.97 -6.81
N ILE A 20 19.95 -1.59 -7.30
CA ILE A 20 20.33 -1.70 -8.70
C ILE A 20 21.50 -2.67 -8.79
N SER A 21 21.38 -3.68 -9.65
CA SER A 21 22.44 -4.66 -9.90
C SER A 21 22.63 -4.88 -11.41
N ARG A 22 23.75 -5.48 -11.80
CA ARG A 22 23.97 -5.92 -13.19
C ARG A 22 23.38 -7.31 -13.38
N GLY A 23 22.51 -7.46 -14.37
CA GLY A 23 21.97 -8.75 -14.76
C GLY A 23 22.97 -9.61 -15.53
N PRO A 24 22.67 -10.92 -15.70
CA PRO A 24 23.47 -11.85 -16.51
C PRO A 24 23.59 -11.44 -17.98
N ASP A 25 22.61 -10.68 -18.48
CA ASP A 25 22.54 -10.11 -19.83
C ASP A 25 23.22 -8.73 -19.93
N GLY A 26 23.88 -8.27 -18.84
CA GLY A 26 24.52 -6.97 -18.75
C GLY A 26 23.55 -5.80 -18.55
N ARG A 27 22.23 -6.02 -18.53
CA ARG A 27 21.24 -4.97 -18.32
C ARG A 27 21.05 -4.68 -16.82
N PRO A 28 20.74 -3.43 -16.42
CA PRO A 28 20.43 -3.13 -15.04
C PRO A 28 19.16 -3.87 -14.58
N ARG A 29 19.25 -4.49 -13.40
CA ARG A 29 18.11 -5.06 -12.68
C ARG A 29 17.78 -4.14 -11.52
N VAL A 30 16.49 -3.90 -11.30
CA VAL A 30 16.01 -2.94 -10.30
C VAL A 30 14.98 -3.60 -9.40
N ILE A 31 15.27 -3.63 -8.10
CA ILE A 31 14.33 -4.04 -7.05
C ILE A 31 13.95 -2.81 -6.26
N GLN A 32 12.66 -2.64 -5.98
CA GLN A 32 12.14 -1.49 -5.25
C GLN A 32 11.26 -1.94 -4.08
N ALA A 33 11.52 -1.39 -2.90
CA ALA A 33 10.68 -1.54 -1.72
C ALA A 33 10.27 -0.17 -1.18
N HIS A 34 9.03 -0.06 -0.74
CA HIS A 34 8.45 1.15 -0.18
C HIS A 34 7.67 0.81 1.08
N ASP A 35 7.89 1.55 2.15
CA ASP A 35 7.08 1.53 3.37
C ASP A 35 6.70 2.96 3.75
N GLU A 36 5.46 3.19 4.10
CA GLU A 36 4.94 4.51 4.46
C GLU A 36 3.84 4.39 5.50
N ARG A 37 3.87 5.30 6.47
CA ARG A 37 2.86 5.48 7.49
C ARG A 37 2.46 6.94 7.57
N ARG A 38 1.15 7.22 7.50
CA ARG A 38 0.57 8.56 7.64
C ARG A 38 -0.38 8.59 8.80
N MET A 39 -0.33 9.64 9.61
CA MET A 39 -1.23 9.86 10.75
C MET A 39 -1.94 11.21 10.57
N GLY A 40 -3.25 11.20 10.75
CA GLY A 40 -4.12 12.35 10.66
C GLY A 40 -4.94 12.52 11.95
N PRO A 41 -5.53 13.71 12.16
CA PRO A 41 -6.33 14.01 13.35
C PRO A 41 -7.50 13.03 13.51
N GLY A 42 -8.06 12.93 14.71
CA GLY A 42 -9.19 12.01 14.97
C GLY A 42 -8.79 10.52 15.04
N GLY A 43 -7.50 10.22 15.20
CA GLY A 43 -7.01 8.85 15.31
C GLY A 43 -7.09 8.08 14.01
N VAL A 44 -6.99 8.76 12.86
CA VAL A 44 -6.92 8.11 11.55
C VAL A 44 -5.46 7.86 11.15
N TRP A 45 -5.16 6.70 10.59
CA TRP A 45 -3.85 6.46 9.99
C TRP A 45 -3.92 5.52 8.79
N GLN A 46 -2.91 5.64 7.94
CA GLN A 46 -2.71 4.82 6.75
C GLN A 46 -1.34 4.15 6.81
N THR A 47 -1.26 2.93 6.32
CA THR A 47 0.00 2.25 6.00
C THR A 47 0.04 1.93 4.52
N LYS A 48 1.23 1.96 3.92
CA LYS A 48 1.46 1.53 2.54
C LYS A 48 2.79 0.80 2.45
N LYS A 49 2.73 -0.49 2.09
CA LYS A 49 3.91 -1.31 1.79
C LYS A 49 3.86 -1.74 0.34
N ALA A 50 4.96 -1.64 -0.39
CA ALA A 50 5.06 -2.15 -1.75
C ALA A 50 6.42 -2.80 -1.99
N LEU A 51 6.43 -3.85 -2.81
CA LEU A 51 7.64 -4.53 -3.27
C LEU A 51 7.48 -4.85 -4.75
N ARG A 52 8.46 -4.44 -5.54
CA ARG A 52 8.60 -4.79 -6.95
C ARG A 52 9.96 -5.44 -7.15
N ASP A 53 9.92 -6.70 -7.56
CA ASP A 53 11.09 -7.51 -7.89
C ASP A 53 10.80 -8.27 -9.20
N PRO A 54 11.24 -7.72 -10.35
CA PRO A 54 11.02 -8.31 -11.67
C PRO A 54 11.66 -9.68 -11.83
N ASP A 55 12.76 -9.97 -11.13
CA ASP A 55 13.50 -11.23 -11.29
C ASP A 55 12.69 -12.41 -10.76
N HIS A 56 11.91 -12.19 -9.70
CA HIS A 56 11.03 -13.18 -9.08
C HIS A 56 9.57 -13.04 -9.52
N GLY A 57 9.27 -12.14 -10.45
CA GLY A 57 7.89 -11.86 -10.89
C GLY A 57 7.01 -11.29 -9.76
N ILE A 58 7.60 -10.62 -8.77
CA ILE A 58 6.87 -10.06 -7.65
C ILE A 58 6.51 -8.61 -7.97
N ASP A 59 5.22 -8.31 -7.99
CA ASP A 59 4.70 -6.96 -7.87
C ASP A 59 3.56 -7.00 -6.86
N ARG A 60 3.76 -6.42 -5.68
CA ARG A 60 2.77 -6.43 -4.61
C ARG A 60 2.72 -5.11 -3.87
N MET A 61 1.52 -4.75 -3.44
CA MET A 61 1.24 -3.57 -2.65
C MET A 61 0.16 -3.89 -1.62
N GLN A 62 0.33 -3.39 -0.40
CA GLN A 62 -0.65 -3.42 0.66
C GLN A 62 -0.89 -1.98 1.12
N VAL A 63 -2.15 -1.56 1.18
CA VAL A 63 -2.55 -0.27 1.74
C VAL A 63 -3.55 -0.51 2.86
N GLY A 64 -3.19 -0.14 4.08
CA GLY A 64 -4.06 -0.19 5.24
C GLY A 64 -4.66 1.17 5.55
N TYR A 65 -5.93 1.18 5.93
CA TYR A 65 -6.69 2.35 6.36
C TYR A 65 -7.28 2.06 7.74
N PHE A 66 -7.08 2.94 8.70
CA PHE A 66 -7.45 2.69 10.10
C PHE A 66 -8.05 3.93 10.75
N VAL A 67 -9.02 3.70 11.63
CA VAL A 67 -9.64 4.70 12.51
C VAL A 67 -9.89 4.04 13.87
N GLY A 68 -9.07 4.36 14.87
CA GLY A 68 -9.08 3.64 16.14
C GLY A 68 -8.93 2.13 15.93
N ASP A 69 -9.88 1.34 16.43
CA ASP A 69 -9.79 -0.13 16.40
C ASP A 69 -10.28 -0.75 15.07
N ARG A 70 -10.82 0.09 14.18
CA ARG A 70 -11.42 -0.32 12.90
C ARG A 70 -10.41 -0.14 11.77
N GLY A 71 -10.42 -1.04 10.79
CA GLY A 71 -9.57 -0.88 9.63
C GLY A 71 -9.86 -1.81 8.46
N GLU A 72 -9.44 -1.35 7.28
CA GLU A 72 -9.49 -2.06 6.01
C GLU A 72 -8.08 -2.12 5.41
N ILE A 73 -7.65 -3.31 5.01
CA ILE A 73 -6.39 -3.54 4.31
C ILE A 73 -6.71 -4.01 2.90
N VAL A 74 -6.23 -3.27 1.92
CA VAL A 74 -6.33 -3.60 0.50
C VAL A 74 -4.98 -4.12 0.03
N GLU A 75 -4.94 -5.39 -0.36
CA GLU A 75 -3.76 -6.05 -0.94
C GLU A 75 -3.95 -6.19 -2.44
N ARG A 76 -2.97 -5.77 -3.22
CA ARG A 76 -2.89 -5.98 -4.66
C ARG A 76 -1.59 -6.71 -4.97
N HIS A 77 -1.67 -7.78 -5.74
CA HIS A 77 -0.47 -8.51 -6.17
C HIS A 77 -0.63 -9.05 -7.59
N LEU A 78 0.48 -9.15 -8.29
CA LEU A 78 0.56 -9.85 -9.57
C LEU A 78 0.44 -11.36 -9.32
N ASP A 79 -0.49 -11.99 -10.03
CA ASP A 79 -0.64 -13.45 -10.04
C ASP A 79 0.38 -14.06 -11.01
N PRO A 80 1.31 -14.89 -10.54
CA PRO A 80 2.33 -15.49 -11.39
C PRO A 80 1.74 -16.49 -12.40
N ASN A 81 0.54 -17.01 -12.17
CA ASN A 81 -0.05 -18.03 -13.04
C ASN A 81 -0.62 -17.46 -14.34
N ASN A 82 -1.13 -16.23 -14.31
CA ASN A 82 -1.81 -15.61 -15.45
C ASN A 82 -1.36 -14.18 -15.77
N GLY A 83 -0.43 -13.61 -14.99
CA GLY A 83 0.10 -12.27 -15.17
C GLY A 83 -0.91 -11.14 -14.89
N GLN A 84 -2.05 -11.44 -14.26
CA GLN A 84 -3.07 -10.45 -13.91
C GLN A 84 -2.91 -9.99 -12.46
N TYR A 85 -3.35 -8.76 -12.18
CA TYR A 85 -3.40 -8.29 -10.80
C TYR A 85 -4.63 -8.82 -10.08
N ARG A 86 -4.42 -9.42 -8.92
CA ARG A 86 -5.48 -9.79 -7.98
C ARG A 86 -5.55 -8.76 -6.87
N GLN A 87 -6.77 -8.53 -6.36
CA GLN A 87 -7.02 -7.65 -5.23
C GLN A 87 -7.79 -8.39 -4.14
N GLU A 88 -7.32 -8.30 -2.91
CA GLU A 88 -7.96 -8.84 -1.72
C GLU A 88 -8.20 -7.73 -0.70
N ILE A 89 -9.33 -7.80 0.01
CA ILE A 89 -9.71 -6.81 1.02
C ILE A 89 -9.94 -7.52 2.35
N LYS A 90 -9.17 -7.13 3.37
CA LYS A 90 -9.30 -7.64 4.74
C LYS A 90 -9.86 -6.54 5.63
N ARG A 91 -10.95 -6.83 6.35
CA ARG A 91 -11.64 -5.87 7.22
C ARG A 91 -11.65 -6.33 8.66
N ARG A 92 -11.49 -5.39 9.60
CA ARG A 92 -11.58 -5.62 11.05
C ARG A 92 -12.41 -4.52 11.69
N GLY A 93 -13.41 -4.89 12.49
CA GLY A 93 -14.23 -3.93 13.26
C GLY A 93 -15.09 -3.00 12.40
N ILE A 94 -15.20 -3.25 11.09
CA ILE A 94 -16.05 -2.51 10.16
C ILE A 94 -17.32 -3.32 9.93
N PRO A 95 -18.52 -2.76 10.15
CA PRO A 95 -19.77 -3.46 9.90
C PRO A 95 -19.95 -3.72 8.39
N SER A 96 -20.60 -4.82 8.02
CA SER A 96 -20.72 -5.25 6.62
C SER A 96 -21.44 -4.25 5.71
N ASN A 97 -22.27 -3.36 6.28
CA ASN A 97 -22.98 -2.30 5.58
C ASN A 97 -22.12 -1.06 5.27
N GLU A 98 -20.97 -0.89 5.91
CA GLU A 98 -20.07 0.23 5.68
C GLU A 98 -19.20 -0.04 4.44
N GLN A 99 -19.73 0.35 3.29
CA GLN A 99 -19.02 0.29 2.02
C GLN A 99 -18.06 1.46 1.89
N ASN A 100 -16.97 1.26 1.14
CA ASN A 100 -16.01 2.31 0.79
C ASN A 100 -15.29 2.96 2.00
N PHE A 101 -15.04 2.21 3.08
CA PHE A 101 -14.26 2.68 4.23
C PHE A 101 -12.92 3.33 3.81
N SER A 102 -12.18 2.70 2.89
CA SER A 102 -10.94 3.22 2.30
C SER A 102 -11.08 4.50 1.46
N ASN A 103 -12.28 4.92 1.10
CA ASN A 103 -12.51 6.25 0.49
C ASN A 103 -12.93 7.27 1.55
N ASN A 104 -13.72 6.84 2.54
CA ASN A 104 -14.31 7.71 3.55
C ASN A 104 -13.40 7.98 4.76
N TRP A 105 -12.34 7.18 4.98
CA TRP A 105 -11.41 7.35 6.11
C TRP A 105 -10.71 8.72 6.14
N ARG A 106 -10.70 9.45 5.02
CA ARG A 106 -10.03 10.76 4.86
C ARG A 106 -10.90 11.94 5.33
N ILE A 107 -12.19 11.72 5.60
CA ILE A 107 -13.20 12.75 5.90
C ILE A 107 -13.66 12.66 7.37
N GLN A 108 -13.07 11.75 8.16
CA GLN A 108 -13.36 11.59 9.60
C GLN A 108 -12.69 12.68 10.43
#